data_AF-A0A520BGV8-F1
#
_entry.id   AF-A0A520BGV8-F1
#
_cell.length_a   1.000
_cell.length_b   1.000
_cell.length_c   1.000
_cell.angle_alpha   90.00
_cell.angle_beta   90.00
_cell.angle_gamma   90.00
#
_symmetry.space_group_name_H-M   'P 1'
#
loop_
_entity.id
_entity.type
_entity.pdbx_description
1 polymer ?
#
loop_
_entity_poly.entity_id
_entity_poly.type
_entity_poly.pdbx_seq_one_letter_code
_entity_poly.pdbx_strand_id
1 'polypeptide(L)'
;SVNLYGEQLLKTIAWKTGKTPSTKSGAAAVINYWGKKGIDKNALNILDGSGLSPGTRVTTSAMANILFQAQKENWFAPFYDSLPENNGMKLKSGSINDVSAYAGYYTDSKGNKYIAVININNYNGSGISKKLFKVLDALK
;
A
#
# COMPACT_ATOMS: atom_id res chain seq x y z
N SER A 1 9.96 6.31 -5.31
CA SER A 1 9.83 4.97 -4.68
C SER A 1 11.24 4.44 -4.49
N VAL A 2 11.68 4.13 -3.28
CA VAL A 2 13.06 3.68 -3.01
C VAL A 2 13.02 2.28 -2.43
N ASN A 3 13.31 1.28 -3.27
CA ASN A 3 13.14 -0.14 -2.89
C ASN A 3 14.02 -0.53 -1.71
N LEU A 4 15.26 -0.02 -1.69
CA LEU A 4 16.20 -0.25 -0.60
C LEU A 4 15.65 0.18 0.77
N TYR A 5 14.91 1.29 0.83
CA TYR A 5 14.33 1.75 2.10
C TYR A 5 13.22 0.83 2.60
N GLY A 6 12.42 0.26 1.69
CA GLY A 6 11.44 -0.77 2.06
C GLY A 6 12.09 -2.00 2.70
N GLU A 7 13.16 -2.53 2.09
CA GLU A 7 13.89 -3.68 2.63
C GLU A 7 14.55 -3.39 3.98
N GLN A 8 15.20 -2.23 4.10
CA GLN A 8 15.85 -1.85 5.34
C GLN A 8 14.83 -1.65 6.45
N LEU A 9 13.67 -1.04 6.17
CA LEU A 9 12.63 -0.84 7.16
C LEU A 9 12.11 -2.17 7.73
N LEU A 10 11.89 -3.21 6.90
CA LEU A 10 11.49 -4.53 7.41
C LEU A 10 12.56 -5.13 8.34
N LYS A 11 13.84 -5.06 7.96
CA LYS A 11 14.94 -5.57 8.80
C LYS A 11 15.06 -4.78 10.11
N THR A 12 14.86 -3.46 10.07
CA THR A 12 14.84 -2.60 11.26
C THR A 12 13.67 -2.95 12.18
N ILE A 13 12.46 -3.19 11.64
CA ILE A 13 11.30 -3.64 12.42
C ILE A 13 11.62 -4.97 13.11
N ALA A 14 12.22 -5.93 12.40
CA ALA A 14 12.63 -7.20 12.99
C ALA A 14 13.62 -7.00 14.15
N TRP A 15 14.66 -6.19 13.93
CA TRP A 15 15.65 -5.85 14.96
C TRP A 15 15.00 -5.22 16.20
N LYS A 16 14.15 -4.20 16.00
CA LYS A 16 13.48 -3.48 17.09
C LYS A 16 12.44 -4.31 17.84
N THR A 17 11.96 -5.40 17.24
CA THR A 17 11.05 -6.36 17.87
C THR A 17 11.77 -7.58 18.47
N GLY A 18 13.11 -7.52 18.57
CA GLY A 18 13.92 -8.59 19.17
C GLY A 18 14.00 -9.85 18.32
N LYS A 19 13.77 -9.75 17.01
CA LYS A 19 13.89 -10.86 16.04
C LYS A 19 15.16 -10.71 15.22
N THR A 20 15.58 -11.80 14.58
CA THR A 20 16.69 -11.77 13.62
C THR A 20 16.42 -10.72 12.53
N PRO A 21 17.34 -9.77 12.27
CA PRO A 21 17.15 -8.71 11.28
C PRO A 21 17.13 -9.22 9.83
N SER A 22 16.02 -9.81 9.43
CA SER A 22 15.81 -10.39 8.09
C SER A 22 14.50 -9.91 7.49
N THR A 23 14.40 -9.91 6.16
CA THR A 23 13.16 -9.56 5.43
C THR A 23 12.00 -10.46 5.88
N LYS A 24 12.23 -11.77 6.01
CA LYS A 24 11.21 -12.73 6.48
C LYS A 24 10.70 -12.40 7.88
N SER A 25 11.60 -12.11 8.82
CA SER A 25 11.22 -11.76 10.19
C SER A 25 10.48 -10.42 10.26
N GLY A 26 10.90 -9.44 9.45
CA GLY A 26 10.24 -8.14 9.34
C GLY A 26 8.84 -8.24 8.76
N ALA A 27 8.68 -8.96 7.65
CA ALA A 27 7.40 -9.24 7.03
C ALA A 27 6.44 -9.94 8.01
N ALA A 28 6.92 -10.97 8.73
CA ALA A 28 6.13 -11.64 9.75
C ALA A 28 5.71 -10.68 10.89
N ALA A 29 6.57 -9.75 11.31
CA ALA A 29 6.24 -8.75 12.31
C ALA A 29 5.13 -7.79 11.81
N VAL A 30 5.21 -7.33 10.56
CA VAL A 30 4.18 -6.46 9.94
C VAL A 30 2.84 -7.19 9.80
N ILE A 31 2.84 -8.44 9.30
CA ILE A 31 1.62 -9.25 9.18
C ILE A 31 0.99 -9.47 10.56
N ASN A 32 1.80 -9.77 11.58
CA ASN A 32 1.29 -9.96 12.94
C ASN A 32 0.75 -8.66 13.56
N TYR A 33 1.38 -7.51 13.29
CA TYR A 33 0.91 -6.21 13.75
C TYR A 33 -0.50 -5.92 13.21
N TRP A 34 -0.71 -6.06 11.91
CA TRP A 34 -2.03 -5.85 11.30
C TRP A 34 -3.04 -6.95 11.66
N GLY A 35 -2.58 -8.18 11.85
CA GLY A 35 -3.39 -9.28 12.37
C GLY A 35 -4.00 -8.98 13.73
N LYS A 36 -3.23 -8.38 14.65
CA LYS A 36 -3.73 -7.93 15.97
C LYS A 36 -4.74 -6.79 15.86
N LYS A 37 -4.74 -6.07 14.75
CA LYS A 37 -5.68 -4.98 14.44
C LYS A 37 -6.89 -5.44 13.61
N GLY A 38 -7.11 -6.75 13.53
CA GLY A 38 -8.30 -7.34 12.90
C GLY A 38 -8.19 -7.56 11.39
N ILE A 39 -7.03 -7.34 10.77
CA ILE A 39 -6.80 -7.71 9.37
C ILE A 39 -6.57 -9.22 9.28
N ASP A 40 -7.27 -9.93 8.39
CA ASP A 40 -6.97 -11.32 8.11
C ASP A 40 -5.52 -11.47 7.62
N LYS A 41 -4.72 -12.28 8.30
CA LYS A 41 -3.32 -12.52 7.93
C LYS A 41 -3.21 -13.15 6.55
N ASN A 42 -4.20 -13.94 6.12
CA ASN A 42 -4.22 -14.55 4.78
C ASN A 42 -4.46 -13.51 3.68
N ALA A 43 -4.94 -12.32 4.02
CA ALA A 43 -5.06 -11.20 3.10
C ALA A 43 -3.74 -10.46 2.87
N LEU A 44 -2.66 -10.82 3.60
CA LEU A 44 -1.34 -10.20 3.54
C LEU A 44 -0.26 -11.26 3.25
N ASN A 45 0.25 -11.30 2.02
CA ASN A 45 1.43 -12.08 1.67
C ASN A 45 2.60 -11.13 1.37
N ILE A 46 3.46 -10.89 2.36
CA ILE A 46 4.58 -9.95 2.24
C ILE A 46 5.87 -10.76 2.10
N LEU A 47 6.50 -10.71 0.92
CA LEU A 47 7.77 -11.41 0.65
C LEU A 47 8.97 -10.46 0.73
N ASP A 48 8.72 -9.17 0.55
CA ASP A 48 9.73 -8.13 0.51
C ASP A 48 9.13 -6.80 1.01
N GLY A 49 9.97 -5.81 1.30
CA GLY A 49 9.56 -4.51 1.83
C GLY A 49 9.24 -3.49 0.73
N SER A 50 9.62 -3.79 -0.51
CA SER A 50 9.51 -2.87 -1.64
C SER A 50 8.33 -3.16 -2.58
N GLY A 51 7.82 -4.39 -2.61
CA GLY A 51 6.82 -4.85 -3.57
C GLY A 51 7.40 -5.23 -4.94
N LEU A 52 8.72 -5.46 -5.04
CA LEU A 52 9.35 -5.95 -6.27
C LEU A 52 9.10 -7.44 -6.50
N SER A 53 8.98 -8.22 -5.42
CA SER A 53 8.67 -9.63 -5.50
C SER A 53 7.27 -9.84 -6.11
N PRO A 54 7.15 -10.51 -7.27
CA PRO A 54 5.84 -10.77 -7.88
C PRO A 54 4.92 -11.65 -7.02
N GLY A 55 5.50 -12.34 -6.03
CA GLY A 55 4.74 -13.11 -5.06
C GLY A 55 4.14 -12.27 -3.93
N THR A 56 4.57 -11.02 -3.71
CA THR A 56 3.97 -10.13 -2.71
C THR A 56 2.53 -9.81 -3.12
N ARG A 57 1.57 -10.06 -2.23
CA ARG A 57 0.13 -9.87 -2.49
C ARG A 57 -0.58 -9.24 -1.28
N VAL A 58 -1.57 -8.43 -1.58
CA VAL A 58 -2.48 -7.84 -0.60
C VAL A 58 -3.87 -7.69 -1.24
N THR A 59 -4.93 -8.00 -0.49
CA THR A 59 -6.29 -7.74 -0.97
C THR A 59 -6.60 -6.24 -0.91
N THR A 60 -7.43 -5.75 -1.82
CA THR A 60 -7.83 -4.34 -1.83
C THR A 60 -8.54 -3.94 -0.54
N SER A 61 -9.39 -4.84 0.00
CA SER A 61 -10.08 -4.64 1.27
C SER A 61 -9.12 -4.54 2.47
N ALA A 62 -8.09 -5.39 2.54
CA ALA A 62 -7.10 -5.31 3.61
C ALA A 62 -6.31 -3.98 3.55
N MET A 63 -5.85 -3.59 2.35
CA MET A 63 -5.16 -2.32 2.17
C MET A 63 -6.05 -1.11 2.49
N ALA A 64 -7.32 -1.14 2.07
CA ALA A 64 -8.26 -0.06 2.37
C ALA A 64 -8.50 0.07 3.88
N ASN A 65 -8.61 -1.05 4.61
CA ASN A 65 -8.73 -1.05 6.07
C ASN A 65 -7.45 -0.56 6.75
N ILE A 66 -6.27 -0.93 6.25
CA ILE A 66 -4.98 -0.41 6.74
C ILE A 66 -4.94 1.12 6.62
N LEU A 67 -5.26 1.67 5.45
CA LEU A 67 -5.34 3.11 5.22
C LEU A 67 -6.40 3.75 6.12
N PHE A 68 -7.57 3.13 6.26
CA PHE A 68 -8.64 3.64 7.12
C PHE A 68 -8.19 3.76 8.58
N GLN A 69 -7.53 2.74 9.10
CA GLN A 69 -7.01 2.73 10.47
C GLN A 69 -5.84 3.70 10.66
N ALA A 70 -4.97 3.85 9.64
CA ALA A 70 -3.83 4.77 9.71
C ALA A 70 -4.25 6.23 9.97
N GLN A 71 -5.45 6.64 9.56
CA GLN A 71 -6.01 7.98 9.84
C GLN A 71 -6.17 8.29 11.33
N LYS A 72 -6.21 7.27 12.20
CA LYS A 72 -6.39 7.42 13.65
C LYS A 72 -5.07 7.55 14.41
N GLU A 73 -3.95 7.43 13.71
CA GLU A 73 -2.63 7.37 14.31
C GLU A 73 -2.01 8.76 14.40
N ASN A 74 -1.21 9.01 15.44
CA ASN A 74 -0.55 10.31 15.64
C ASN A 74 0.46 10.65 14.54
N TRP A 75 0.97 9.63 13.83
CA TRP A 75 1.87 9.76 12.69
C TRP A 75 1.13 9.90 11.34
N PHE A 76 -0.20 10.01 11.33
CA PHE A 76 -0.97 10.07 10.09
C PHE A 76 -0.60 11.27 9.21
N ALA A 77 -0.49 12.47 9.79
CA ALA A 77 -0.18 13.69 9.03
C ALA A 77 1.10 13.57 8.18
N PRO A 78 2.28 13.25 8.77
CA PRO A 78 3.49 13.06 7.96
C PRO A 78 3.39 11.86 6.99
N PHE A 79 2.64 10.82 7.33
CA PHE A 79 2.39 9.72 6.39
C PHE A 79 1.57 10.18 5.16
N TYR A 80 0.48 10.91 5.38
CA TYR A 80 -0.36 11.46 4.33
C TYR A 80 0.43 12.42 3.42
N ASP A 81 1.25 13.29 4.02
CA ASP A 81 2.08 14.24 3.28
C ASP A 81 3.16 13.55 2.43
N SER A 82 3.64 12.38 2.88
CA SER A 82 4.60 11.57 2.13
C SER A 82 4.02 10.93 0.86
N LEU A 83 2.68 10.85 0.73
CA LEU A 83 2.04 10.29 -0.44
C LEU A 83 2.15 11.26 -1.63
N PRO A 84 2.60 10.78 -2.81
CA PRO A 84 2.66 11.62 -4.00
C PRO A 84 1.26 11.94 -4.51
N GLU A 85 1.15 13.07 -5.21
CA GLU A 85 -0.08 13.41 -5.93
C GLU A 85 -0.13 12.71 -7.28
N ASN A 86 -1.18 11.95 -7.53
CA ASN A 86 -1.46 11.27 -8.79
C ASN A 86 -2.93 11.46 -9.13
N ASN A 87 -3.23 11.96 -10.33
CA ASN A 87 -4.60 12.25 -10.78
C ASN A 87 -5.38 13.25 -9.86
N GLY A 88 -4.69 14.18 -9.20
CA GLY A 88 -5.29 15.09 -8.22
C GLY A 88 -5.68 14.41 -6.90
N MET A 89 -5.08 13.26 -6.60
CA MET A 89 -5.34 12.44 -5.41
C MET A 89 -4.03 12.06 -4.72
N LYS A 90 -4.03 11.84 -3.40
CA LYS A 90 -2.86 11.37 -2.65
C LYS A 90 -2.75 9.85 -2.74
N LEU A 91 -2.12 9.36 -3.80
CA LEU A 91 -2.05 7.93 -4.11
C LEU A 91 -0.61 7.46 -4.28
N LYS A 92 -0.25 6.38 -3.60
CA LYS A 92 0.97 5.64 -3.90
C LYS A 92 0.74 4.72 -5.10
N SER A 93 1.61 4.83 -6.10
CA SER A 93 1.64 3.93 -7.26
C SER A 93 2.52 2.69 -7.03
N GLY A 94 2.22 1.61 -7.74
CA GLY A 94 3.05 0.41 -7.86
C GLY A 94 3.00 -0.11 -9.28
N SER A 95 4.15 -0.53 -9.82
CA SER A 95 4.23 -1.13 -11.15
C SER A 95 5.39 -2.11 -11.21
N ILE A 96 5.09 -3.30 -11.72
CA ILE A 96 6.03 -4.29 -12.24
C ILE A 96 5.42 -4.84 -13.53
N ASN A 97 6.06 -5.80 -14.19
CA ASN A 97 5.51 -6.43 -15.39
C ASN A 97 4.07 -6.89 -15.17
N ASP A 98 3.18 -6.49 -16.07
CA ASP A 98 1.76 -6.86 -16.10
C ASP A 98 0.97 -6.54 -14.82
N VAL A 99 1.50 -5.66 -13.97
CA VAL A 99 0.87 -5.21 -12.72
C VAL A 99 0.88 -3.69 -12.62
N SER A 100 -0.28 -3.12 -12.28
CA SER A 100 -0.42 -1.71 -11.93
C SER A 100 -1.31 -1.57 -10.71
N ALA A 101 -0.86 -0.82 -9.71
CA ALA A 101 -1.58 -0.63 -8.48
C ALA A 101 -1.55 0.83 -8.02
N TYR A 102 -2.65 1.27 -7.40
CA TYR A 102 -2.75 2.57 -6.74
C TYR A 102 -3.49 2.40 -5.41
N ALA A 103 -2.99 3.03 -4.36
CA ALA A 103 -3.64 3.04 -3.05
C ALA A 103 -3.43 4.38 -2.34
N GLY A 104 -4.47 4.91 -1.71
CA GLY A 104 -4.37 6.13 -0.91
C GLY A 104 -5.70 6.84 -0.70
N TYR A 105 -5.66 8.16 -0.65
CA TYR A 105 -6.77 9.01 -0.22
C TYR A 105 -7.17 10.02 -1.28
N TYR A 106 -8.45 10.37 -1.26
CA TYR A 106 -9.01 11.46 -2.04
C TYR A 106 -10.07 12.21 -1.22
N THR A 107 -10.19 13.51 -1.44
CA THR A 107 -11.29 14.33 -0.91
C THR A 107 -11.90 15.09 -2.08
N ASP A 108 -13.20 14.91 -2.31
CA ASP A 108 -13.89 15.56 -3.42
C ASP A 108 -14.19 17.04 -3.13
N SER A 109 -14.68 17.74 -4.16
CA SER A 109 -15.05 19.16 -4.07
C SER A 109 -16.16 19.46 -3.04
N LYS A 110 -16.92 18.45 -2.62
CA LYS A 110 -17.97 18.54 -1.59
C LYS A 110 -17.47 18.18 -0.19
N GLY A 111 -16.19 17.81 -0.06
CA GLY A 111 -15.57 17.43 1.20
C GLY A 111 -15.76 15.95 1.58
N ASN A 112 -16.33 15.11 0.71
CA ASN A 112 -16.43 13.68 0.99
C ASN A 112 -15.05 13.05 0.89
N LYS A 113 -14.73 12.16 1.84
CA LYS A 113 -13.43 11.51 1.94
C LYS A 113 -13.52 10.07 1.45
N TYR A 114 -12.58 9.69 0.58
CA TYR A 114 -12.50 8.37 -0.02
C TYR A 114 -11.14 7.75 0.24
N ILE A 115 -11.15 6.43 0.40
CA ILE A 115 -9.97 5.58 0.29
C ILE A 115 -10.11 4.82 -1.02
N ALA A 116 -9.14 4.99 -1.91
CA ALA A 116 -9.10 4.29 -3.18
C ALA A 116 -7.99 3.25 -3.14
N VAL A 117 -8.32 2.00 -3.49
CA VAL A 117 -7.34 0.92 -3.69
C VAL A 117 -7.71 0.17 -4.95
N ILE A 118 -6.78 0.12 -5.90
CA ILE A 118 -6.94 -0.56 -7.17
C ILE A 118 -5.69 -1.41 -7.40
N ASN A 119 -5.88 -2.72 -7.58
CA ASN A 119 -4.83 -3.66 -7.95
C ASN A 119 -5.22 -4.33 -9.27
N ILE A 120 -4.42 -4.11 -10.31
CA ILE A 120 -4.58 -4.76 -11.61
C ILE A 120 -3.41 -5.71 -11.79
N ASN A 121 -3.70 -6.99 -11.99
CA ASN A 121 -2.70 -8.04 -12.16
C ASN A 121 -2.92 -8.74 -13.50
N ASN A 122 -1.83 -9.27 -14.08
CA ASN A 122 -1.84 -10.04 -15.32
C ASN A 122 -2.55 -9.31 -16.47
N TYR A 123 -2.41 -7.98 -16.56
CA TYR A 123 -2.99 -7.24 -17.67
C TYR A 123 -2.05 -7.30 -18.89
N ASN A 124 -2.63 -7.23 -20.08
CA ASN A 124 -1.88 -7.09 -21.33
C ASN A 124 -2.20 -5.74 -21.99
N GLY A 125 -1.24 -5.18 -22.73
CA GLY A 125 -1.35 -3.93 -23.46
C GLY A 125 -0.73 -2.74 -22.74
N SER A 126 -1.02 -1.54 -23.24
CA SER A 126 -0.41 -0.30 -22.76
C SER A 126 -1.45 0.69 -22.22
N GLY A 127 -0.98 1.68 -21.45
CA GLY A 127 -1.80 2.79 -20.98
C GLY A 127 -2.82 2.45 -19.88
N ILE A 128 -2.60 1.37 -19.11
CA ILE A 128 -3.53 0.94 -18.06
C ILE A 128 -3.79 2.03 -17.02
N SER A 129 -2.75 2.76 -16.60
CA SER A 129 -2.88 3.86 -15.62
C SER A 129 -3.83 4.95 -16.11
N LYS A 130 -3.80 5.31 -17.40
CA LYS A 130 -4.72 6.31 -17.97
C LYS A 130 -6.17 5.83 -17.93
N LYS A 131 -6.41 4.55 -18.23
CA LYS A 131 -7.76 3.96 -18.15
C LYS A 131 -8.26 3.90 -16.71
N LEU A 132 -7.38 3.55 -15.76
CA LEU A 132 -7.67 3.55 -14.33
C LEU A 132 -8.01 4.95 -13.83
N PHE A 133 -7.26 5.98 -14.23
CA PHE A 133 -7.56 7.36 -13.84
C PHE A 133 -8.92 7.82 -14.34
N LYS A 134 -9.36 7.41 -15.54
CA LYS A 134 -10.75 7.69 -15.99
C LYS A 134 -11.82 7.09 -15.07
N VAL A 135 -11.55 5.93 -14.46
CA VAL A 135 -12.48 5.34 -13.46
C VAL A 135 -12.48 6.18 -12.19
N LEU A 136 -11.30 6.60 -11.72
CA LEU A 136 -11.18 7.45 -10.53
C LEU A 136 -11.74 8.86 -10.74
N ASP A 137 -11.77 9.37 -11.98
CA ASP A 137 -12.36 10.67 -12.30
C ASP A 137 -13.87 10.70 -12.03
N ALA A 138 -14.54 9.55 -11.98
CA ALA A 138 -15.95 9.46 -11.56
C ALA A 138 -16.19 9.86 -10.09
N LEU A 139 -15.13 9.97 -9.29
CA LEU A 139 -15.20 10.44 -7.90
C LEU A 139 -15.04 11.96 -7.77
N LYS A 140 -14.65 12.67 -8.83
CA LYS A 140 -14.34 14.11 -8.80
C LYS A 140 -15.57 14.99 -8.86
#